data_AF-A0A6A3LY57-F1
#
_entry.id   AF-A0A6A3LY57-F1
#
_cell.length_a   1.000
_cell.length_b   1.000
_cell.length_c   1.000
_cell.angle_alpha   90.00
_cell.angle_beta   90.00
_cell.angle_gamma   90.00
#
_symmetry.space_group_name_H-M   'P 1'
#
loop_
_entity.id
_entity.type
_entity.pdbx_description
1 polymer ?
#
loop_
_entity_poly.entity_id
_entity_poly.type
_entity_poly.pdbx_seq_one_letter_code
_entity_poly.pdbx_strand_id
1 'polypeptide(L)'
;MQLRASEQREVELRLLLTELVSIHFLVPIRRVGEIPVITSPTDNSSISHTYTGRGRDQSGTFIASFVPGSSVTVTYTSVGAATAGQGYRITGFSRGYPTMDQESICGDGDQSLPAKCYALGTNLSEGLPQAYATAQAVARLLINNTYLCTGWLGGSEGHLFTNHHCFEQEDWALTTDFEFAAESSSCSDQCET
;
A
#
# COMPACT_ATOMS: atom_id res chain seq x y z
N MET A 1 0.99 -34.20 -3.62
CA MET A 1 -0.25 -33.82 -4.34
C MET A 1 0.11 -32.69 -5.29
N GLN A 2 0.17 -32.95 -6.60
CA GLN A 2 0.49 -31.94 -7.61
C GLN A 2 -0.77 -31.15 -7.94
N LEU A 3 -0.68 -29.81 -7.88
CA LEU A 3 -1.74 -28.92 -8.36
C LEU A 3 -1.89 -29.08 -9.88
N ARG A 4 -3.13 -29.23 -10.36
CA ARG A 4 -3.48 -29.20 -11.78
C ARG A 4 -3.38 -27.77 -12.31
N ALA A 5 -3.40 -27.60 -13.63
CA ALA A 5 -3.45 -26.26 -14.24
C ALA A 5 -4.75 -25.54 -13.85
N SER A 6 -4.67 -24.25 -13.54
CA SER A 6 -5.80 -23.41 -13.11
C SER A 6 -6.43 -23.83 -11.76
N GLU A 7 -5.68 -24.56 -10.93
CA GLU A 7 -6.11 -24.90 -9.58
C GLU A 7 -5.79 -23.73 -8.64
N GLN A 8 -6.79 -23.32 -7.85
CA GLN A 8 -6.66 -22.23 -6.89
C GLN A 8 -6.44 -22.77 -5.48
N ARG A 9 -5.56 -22.10 -4.73
CA ARG A 9 -5.42 -22.28 -3.29
C ARG A 9 -5.58 -20.94 -2.60
N GLU A 10 -6.31 -20.97 -1.50
CA GLU A 10 -6.56 -19.80 -0.67
C GLU A 10 -6.05 -20.04 0.74
N VAL A 11 -5.44 -19.01 1.30
CA VAL A 11 -5.05 -18.97 2.70
C VAL A 11 -5.57 -17.67 3.28
N GLU A 12 -6.42 -17.76 4.29
CA GLU A 12 -6.90 -16.61 5.04
C GLU A 12 -6.06 -16.44 6.32
N LEU A 13 -5.56 -15.23 6.54
CA LEU A 13 -4.96 -14.80 7.79
C LEU A 13 -5.89 -13.77 8.44
N ARG A 14 -6.34 -14.05 9.66
CA ARG A 14 -7.11 -13.11 10.49
C ARG A 14 -6.25 -12.67 11.66
N LEU A 15 -6.10 -11.35 11.82
CA LEU A 15 -5.27 -10.73 12.84
C LEU A 15 -6.16 -9.84 13.70
N LEU A 16 -6.27 -10.15 14.99
CA LEU A 16 -7.06 -9.34 15.92
C LEU A 16 -6.38 -7.99 16.16
N LEU A 17 -7.20 -6.95 16.32
CA LEU A 17 -6.79 -5.58 16.66
C LEU A 17 -5.85 -4.95 15.62
N THR A 18 -6.11 -5.17 14.33
CA THR A 18 -5.30 -4.58 13.24
C THR A 18 -6.18 -3.82 12.26
N GLU A 19 -5.69 -2.69 11.78
CA GLU A 19 -6.37 -1.88 10.76
C GLU A 19 -5.74 -2.03 9.37
N LEU A 20 -4.50 -2.52 9.31
CA LEU A 20 -3.75 -2.73 8.08
C LEU A 20 -2.93 -4.01 8.20
N VAL A 21 -2.83 -4.78 7.12
CA VAL A 21 -2.01 -6.00 7.05
C VAL A 21 -1.16 -6.01 5.78
N SER A 22 0.10 -6.42 5.90
CA SER A 22 0.98 -6.71 4.77
C SER A 22 1.65 -8.06 4.98
N ILE A 23 1.85 -8.82 3.89
CA ILE A 23 2.41 -10.17 3.93
C ILE A 23 3.81 -10.19 3.32
N HIS A 24 4.73 -10.91 3.96
CA HIS A 24 6.09 -11.12 3.47
C HIS A 24 6.15 -12.47 2.76
N PHE A 25 6.64 -12.45 1.52
CA PHE A 25 6.71 -13.62 0.66
C PHE A 25 8.13 -14.04 0.37
N LEU A 26 8.31 -15.36 0.23
CA LEU A 26 9.44 -16.00 -0.44
C LEU A 26 8.92 -16.87 -1.58
N VAL A 27 9.36 -16.58 -2.80
CA VAL A 27 9.05 -17.28 -4.06
C VAL A 27 10.36 -17.90 -4.61
N PRO A 28 10.66 -19.16 -4.25
CA PRO A 28 11.96 -19.76 -4.51
C PRO A 28 12.17 -20.17 -5.98
N ILE A 29 11.11 -20.46 -6.73
CA ILE A 29 11.21 -20.96 -8.12
C ILE A 29 10.34 -20.12 -9.06
N ARG A 30 10.87 -19.86 -10.27
CA ARG A 30 10.24 -19.08 -11.33
C ARG A 30 9.34 -19.97 -12.22
N ARG A 31 8.11 -19.55 -12.48
CA ARG A 31 7.46 -19.75 -13.79
C ARG A 31 6.83 -18.45 -14.31
N VAL A 32 6.89 -18.30 -15.62
CA VAL A 32 6.13 -17.29 -16.36
C VAL A 32 4.65 -17.61 -16.18
N GLY A 33 3.86 -16.65 -15.67
CA GLY A 33 2.41 -16.76 -15.52
C GLY A 33 1.91 -17.01 -14.09
N GLU A 34 2.76 -17.20 -13.08
CA GLU A 34 2.30 -17.35 -11.69
C GLU A 34 1.90 -15.98 -11.11
N ILE A 35 0.64 -15.90 -10.65
CA ILE A 35 0.04 -14.70 -10.08
C ILE A 35 -0.35 -14.99 -8.63
N PRO A 36 0.48 -14.66 -7.62
CA PRO A 36 -0.02 -14.45 -6.27
C PRO A 36 -0.89 -13.20 -6.23
N VAL A 37 -2.19 -13.40 -6.05
CA VAL A 37 -3.16 -12.33 -5.78
C VAL A 37 -3.33 -12.26 -4.26
N ILE A 38 -3.16 -11.07 -3.71
CA ILE A 38 -3.51 -10.79 -2.32
C ILE A 38 -4.78 -9.97 -2.34
N THR A 39 -5.83 -10.50 -1.73
CA THR A 39 -7.13 -9.86 -1.67
C THR A 39 -7.52 -9.74 -0.20
N SER A 40 -7.79 -8.53 0.28
CA SER A 40 -8.54 -8.39 1.54
C SER A 40 -10.03 -8.29 1.22
N PRO A 41 -10.87 -9.15 1.80
CA PRO A 41 -12.29 -8.85 1.87
C PRO A 41 -12.50 -7.80 2.95
N THR A 42 -12.70 -6.54 2.54
CA THR A 42 -13.33 -5.53 3.39
C THR A 42 -14.69 -5.16 2.83
N ASP A 43 -15.65 -5.05 3.73
CA ASP A 43 -17.10 -5.21 3.56
C ASP A 43 -17.79 -4.20 2.62
N ASN A 44 -17.03 -3.33 1.95
CA ASN A 44 -17.55 -2.42 0.92
C ASN A 44 -16.52 -1.91 -0.12
N SER A 45 -15.26 -2.38 -0.07
CA SER A 45 -14.22 -2.05 -1.05
C SER A 45 -13.04 -3.01 -0.92
N SER A 46 -12.96 -4.06 -1.72
CA SER A 46 -11.82 -5.00 -1.65
C SER A 46 -10.59 -4.36 -2.29
N ILE A 47 -9.70 -3.78 -1.48
CA ILE A 47 -8.35 -3.46 -1.95
C ILE A 47 -7.63 -4.79 -2.19
N SER A 48 -7.10 -4.96 -3.40
CA SER A 48 -6.36 -6.15 -3.80
C SER A 48 -5.11 -5.76 -4.55
N HIS A 49 -4.04 -6.52 -4.33
CA HIS A 49 -2.75 -6.34 -4.96
C HIS A 49 -2.37 -7.62 -5.69
N THR A 50 -2.00 -7.47 -6.97
CA THR A 50 -1.64 -8.60 -7.82
C THR A 50 -0.15 -8.56 -8.10
N TYR A 51 0.56 -9.62 -7.70
CA TYR A 51 1.99 -9.78 -7.99
C TYR A 51 2.18 -10.87 -9.02
N THR A 52 3.27 -10.79 -9.80
CA THR A 52 3.60 -11.79 -10.80
C THR A 52 5.07 -12.22 -10.69
N GLY A 53 5.35 -13.44 -11.12
CA GLY A 53 6.72 -13.96 -11.13
C GLY A 53 7.29 -14.05 -9.71
N ARG A 54 8.37 -13.33 -9.45
CA ARG A 54 9.09 -13.37 -8.17
C ARG A 54 8.83 -12.16 -7.26
N GLY A 55 7.76 -11.39 -7.50
CA GLY A 55 7.35 -10.27 -6.64
C GLY A 55 7.60 -8.88 -7.25
N ARG A 56 7.66 -7.84 -6.41
CA ARG A 56 7.85 -6.43 -6.83
C ARG A 56 9.11 -6.22 -7.67
N ASP A 57 10.22 -6.80 -7.23
CA ASP A 57 11.58 -6.57 -7.76
C ASP A 57 12.17 -7.80 -8.47
N GLN A 58 11.40 -8.88 -8.56
CA GLN A 58 11.81 -10.18 -9.08
C GLN A 58 12.93 -10.90 -8.31
N SER A 59 13.31 -10.44 -7.11
CA SER A 59 14.33 -11.08 -6.27
C SER A 59 13.85 -12.41 -5.67
N GLY A 60 12.52 -12.58 -5.57
CA GLY A 60 11.88 -13.72 -4.95
C GLY A 60 11.65 -13.56 -3.46
N THR A 61 12.07 -12.47 -2.84
CA THR A 61 11.71 -12.14 -1.46
C THR A 61 11.17 -10.72 -1.44
N PHE A 62 9.92 -10.53 -1.02
CA PHE A 62 9.31 -9.19 -1.07
C PHE A 62 8.23 -9.01 -0.02
N ILE A 63 7.97 -7.74 0.31
CA ILE A 63 6.88 -7.32 1.16
C ILE A 63 5.73 -6.85 0.25
N ALA A 64 4.55 -7.39 0.45
CA ALA A 64 3.36 -6.96 -0.28
C ALA A 64 2.87 -5.60 0.20
N SER A 65 2.16 -4.90 -0.67
CA SER A 65 1.46 -3.68 -0.34
C SER A 65 0.39 -3.98 0.69
N PHE A 66 0.13 -3.04 1.59
CA PHE A 66 -0.82 -3.27 2.65
C PHE A 66 -2.25 -3.38 2.10
N VAL A 67 -3.06 -4.12 2.83
CA VAL A 67 -4.51 -4.15 2.66
C VAL A 67 -5.16 -3.66 3.95
N PRO A 68 -6.18 -2.78 3.87
CA PRO A 68 -6.97 -2.41 5.03
C PRO A 68 -7.72 -3.60 5.63
N GLY A 69 -7.97 -3.50 6.92
CA GLY A 69 -8.76 -4.44 7.70
C GLY A 69 -7.92 -5.40 8.56
N SER A 70 -8.66 -6.32 9.20
CA SER A 70 -8.13 -7.31 10.13
C SER A 70 -7.89 -8.68 9.51
N SER A 71 -8.06 -8.81 8.20
CA SER A 71 -7.91 -10.09 7.50
C SER A 71 -7.35 -9.91 6.11
N VAL A 72 -6.61 -10.90 5.64
CA VAL A 72 -6.11 -10.96 4.28
C VAL A 72 -6.24 -12.39 3.75
N THR A 73 -6.74 -12.50 2.52
CA THR A 73 -6.82 -13.75 1.77
C THR A 73 -5.74 -13.74 0.70
N VAL A 74 -4.85 -14.71 0.75
CA VAL A 74 -3.84 -14.94 -0.29
C VAL A 74 -4.36 -16.03 -1.22
N THR A 75 -4.65 -15.64 -2.46
CA THR A 75 -5.10 -16.54 -3.52
C THR A 75 -3.95 -16.80 -4.49
N TYR A 76 -3.61 -18.07 -4.66
CA TYR A 76 -2.64 -18.52 -5.64
C TYR A 76 -3.30 -19.38 -6.70
N THR A 77 -3.12 -18.98 -7.96
CA THR A 77 -3.61 -19.72 -9.12
C THR A 77 -2.44 -20.35 -9.85
N SER A 78 -2.43 -21.68 -10.00
CA SER A 78 -1.40 -22.38 -10.75
C SER A 78 -1.57 -22.18 -12.27
N VAL A 79 -0.45 -22.03 -12.98
CA VAL A 79 -0.43 -22.10 -14.45
C VAL A 79 0.28 -23.39 -14.87
N GLY A 80 -0.48 -24.33 -15.44
CA GLY A 80 0.04 -25.65 -15.84
C GLY A 80 0.17 -26.65 -14.67
N ALA A 81 0.71 -27.84 -14.97
CA ALA A 81 0.95 -28.87 -13.96
C ALA A 81 2.03 -28.40 -12.96
N ALA A 82 1.75 -28.47 -11.66
CA ALA A 82 2.72 -28.12 -10.64
C ALA A 82 3.82 -29.18 -10.51
N THR A 83 5.07 -28.73 -10.56
CA THR A 83 6.26 -29.50 -10.20
C THR A 83 6.68 -29.18 -8.77
N ALA A 84 7.48 -30.06 -8.15
CA ALA A 84 7.97 -29.85 -6.80
C ALA A 84 8.77 -28.53 -6.69
N GLY A 85 8.53 -27.76 -5.62
CA GLY A 85 9.22 -26.50 -5.34
C GLY A 85 8.55 -25.22 -5.88
N GLN A 86 7.42 -25.34 -6.57
CA GLN A 86 6.64 -24.18 -7.06
C GLN A 86 5.64 -23.67 -6.04
N GLY A 87 5.40 -22.36 -6.08
CA GLY A 87 4.52 -21.64 -5.18
C GLY A 87 5.27 -20.60 -4.35
N TYR A 88 4.65 -20.22 -3.24
CA TYR A 88 5.16 -19.21 -2.33
C TYR A 88 5.23 -19.76 -0.91
N ARG A 89 6.06 -19.12 -0.10
CA ARG A 89 6.07 -19.27 1.36
C ARG A 89 5.75 -17.90 1.95
N ILE A 90 4.85 -17.88 2.92
CA ILE A 90 4.69 -16.72 3.79
C ILE A 90 5.80 -16.81 4.83
N THR A 91 6.70 -15.84 4.83
CA THR A 91 7.83 -15.79 5.76
C THR A 91 7.56 -14.91 6.97
N GLY A 92 6.55 -14.04 6.87
CA GLY A 92 6.18 -13.11 7.92
C GLY A 92 4.99 -12.24 7.49
N PHE A 93 4.60 -11.34 8.36
CA PHE A 93 3.59 -10.33 8.09
C PHE A 93 3.88 -9.08 8.93
N SER A 94 3.49 -7.93 8.40
CA SER A 94 3.42 -6.66 9.12
C SER A 94 1.97 -6.32 9.40
N ARG A 95 1.70 -5.68 10.54
CA ARG A 95 0.35 -5.20 10.89
C ARG A 95 0.42 -3.79 11.46
N GLY A 96 -0.46 -2.94 10.97
CA GLY A 96 -0.69 -1.60 11.49
C GLY A 96 -1.72 -1.63 12.60
N TYR A 97 -1.41 -0.89 13.66
CA TYR A 97 -2.36 -0.54 14.72
C TYR A 97 -2.75 0.92 14.53
N PRO A 98 -3.96 1.34 14.94
CA PRO A 98 -4.25 2.76 15.02
C PRO A 98 -3.14 3.44 15.84
N THR A 99 -2.53 4.48 15.26
CA THR A 99 -1.40 5.18 15.87
C THR A 99 -1.86 6.13 16.96
N MET A 100 -1.07 6.10 18.04
CA MET A 100 -0.97 6.99 19.22
C MET A 100 -1.79 8.29 19.18
N ASP A 101 -2.54 8.55 20.25
CA ASP A 101 -3.35 9.75 20.52
C ASP A 101 -2.56 11.08 20.59
N GLN A 102 -1.29 11.12 20.18
CA GLN A 102 -0.41 12.27 20.36
C GLN A 102 0.51 12.49 19.16
N GLU A 103 0.11 13.44 18.30
CA GLU A 103 1.05 14.19 17.47
C GLU A 103 1.54 15.43 18.23
N SER A 104 2.80 15.83 18.02
CA SER A 104 3.32 17.06 18.61
C SER A 104 2.82 18.26 17.80
N ILE A 105 1.73 18.86 18.25
CA ILE A 105 1.20 20.10 17.70
C ILE A 105 2.07 21.28 18.16
N CYS A 106 2.58 22.04 17.19
CA CYS A 106 3.36 23.25 17.46
C CYS A 106 2.49 24.50 17.21
N GLY A 107 2.43 25.43 18.16
CA GLY A 107 1.65 26.68 18.02
C GLY A 107 0.26 26.58 18.64
N ASP A 108 -0.67 27.39 18.14
CA ASP A 108 -2.03 27.54 18.67
C ASP A 108 -3.00 26.43 18.19
N GLY A 109 -2.61 25.17 18.33
CA GLY A 109 -3.39 24.02 17.88
C GLY A 109 -3.03 23.53 16.47
N ASP A 110 -3.67 22.44 16.03
CA ASP A 110 -3.53 21.98 14.65
C ASP A 110 -4.29 22.92 13.72
N GLN A 111 -3.56 23.45 12.73
CA GLN A 111 -4.08 24.36 11.72
C GLN A 111 -4.18 23.66 10.36
N SER A 112 -3.98 22.34 10.31
CA SER A 112 -4.14 21.53 9.12
C SER A 112 -5.60 21.49 8.68
N LEU A 113 -5.80 21.50 7.36
CA LEU A 113 -7.10 21.28 6.74
C LEU A 113 -6.94 20.19 5.69
N PRO A 114 -7.94 19.30 5.53
CA PRO A 114 -7.91 18.32 4.47
C PRO A 114 -7.77 18.99 3.10
N ALA A 115 -6.91 18.46 2.24
CA ALA A 115 -6.73 18.97 0.87
C ALA A 115 -8.07 19.09 0.13
N LYS A 116 -8.99 18.16 0.40
CA LYS A 116 -10.36 18.13 -0.16
C LYS A 116 -11.15 19.41 0.05
N CYS A 117 -10.85 20.18 1.09
CA CYS A 117 -11.46 21.48 1.33
C CYS A 117 -11.22 22.48 0.19
N TYR A 118 -10.14 22.35 -0.58
CA TYR A 118 -9.79 23.24 -1.68
C TYR A 118 -10.19 22.68 -3.07
N ALA A 119 -10.92 21.57 -3.10
CA ALA A 119 -11.43 20.99 -4.34
C ALA A 119 -12.46 21.89 -5.03
N LEU A 120 -12.66 21.70 -6.34
CA LEU A 120 -13.71 22.42 -7.06
C LEU A 120 -15.10 22.12 -6.47
N GLY A 121 -15.88 23.16 -6.21
CA GLY A 121 -17.25 23.05 -5.69
C GLY A 121 -17.37 23.01 -4.16
N THR A 122 -16.27 23.13 -3.41
CA THR A 122 -16.29 23.29 -1.96
C THR A 122 -16.29 24.77 -1.55
N ASN A 123 -16.49 25.04 -0.26
CA ASN A 123 -16.48 26.39 0.31
C ASN A 123 -15.12 27.10 0.24
N LEU A 124 -14.00 26.37 0.11
CA LEU A 124 -12.65 26.97 0.00
C LEU A 124 -12.04 26.82 -1.40
N SER A 125 -12.83 26.43 -2.42
CA SER A 125 -12.34 26.20 -3.78
C SER A 125 -11.60 27.40 -4.39
N GLU A 126 -12.07 28.62 -4.10
CA GLU A 126 -11.47 29.86 -4.60
C GLU A 126 -10.25 30.33 -3.80
N GLY A 127 -9.99 29.73 -2.64
CA GLY A 127 -8.88 30.14 -1.77
C GLY A 127 -7.51 29.76 -2.34
N LEU A 128 -7.38 28.53 -2.84
CA LEU A 128 -6.12 27.97 -3.35
C LEU A 128 -6.33 26.98 -4.53
N PRO A 129 -7.08 27.34 -5.59
CA PRO A 129 -7.48 26.40 -6.64
C PRO A 129 -6.28 25.75 -7.37
N GLN A 130 -5.21 26.50 -7.59
CA GLN A 130 -4.00 25.98 -8.24
C GLN A 130 -3.25 24.99 -7.32
N ALA A 131 -3.23 25.23 -6.01
CA ALA A 131 -2.54 24.36 -5.07
C ALA A 131 -3.19 22.98 -5.04
N TYR A 132 -4.52 22.91 -4.99
CA TYR A 132 -5.26 21.63 -5.04
C TYR A 132 -5.01 20.86 -6.35
N ALA A 133 -5.02 21.57 -7.48
CA ALA A 133 -4.73 20.96 -8.78
C ALA A 133 -3.31 20.39 -8.82
N THR A 134 -2.31 21.13 -8.32
CA THR A 134 -0.91 20.64 -8.26
C THR A 134 -0.70 19.56 -7.21
N ALA A 135 -1.49 19.55 -6.14
CA ALA A 135 -1.40 18.55 -5.06
C ALA A 135 -1.77 17.15 -5.54
N GLN A 136 -2.43 16.99 -6.69
CA GLN A 136 -2.67 15.68 -7.31
C GLN A 136 -1.38 14.96 -7.69
N ALA A 137 -0.25 15.67 -7.80
CA ALA A 137 1.07 15.09 -8.01
C ALA A 137 1.78 14.69 -6.70
N VAL A 138 1.21 14.99 -5.54
CA VAL A 138 1.75 14.63 -4.22
C VAL A 138 1.31 13.20 -3.87
N ALA A 139 2.22 12.44 -3.28
CA ALA A 139 1.98 11.09 -2.81
C ALA A 139 2.31 10.97 -1.32
N ARG A 140 1.50 10.16 -0.62
CA ARG A 140 1.90 9.56 0.65
C ARG A 140 2.84 8.40 0.36
N LEU A 141 3.97 8.36 1.06
CA LEU A 141 4.95 7.30 0.96
C LEU A 141 4.84 6.42 2.20
N LEU A 142 4.44 5.17 2.05
CA LEU A 142 4.52 4.19 3.14
C LEU A 142 5.77 3.33 2.92
N ILE A 143 6.80 3.63 3.71
CA ILE A 143 8.14 3.08 3.50
C ILE A 143 8.31 1.86 4.40
N ASN A 144 8.71 0.74 3.78
CA ASN A 144 8.92 -0.55 4.44
C ASN A 144 7.73 -0.98 5.32
N ASN A 145 6.50 -0.55 4.97
CA ASN A 145 5.28 -0.76 5.74
C ASN A 145 5.35 -0.33 7.23
N THR A 146 6.19 0.66 7.57
CA THR A 146 6.46 1.02 8.98
C THR A 146 6.34 2.51 9.30
N TYR A 147 6.64 3.42 8.37
CA TYR A 147 6.49 4.85 8.61
C TYR A 147 6.13 5.62 7.33
N LEU A 148 5.65 6.83 7.53
CA LEU A 148 5.11 7.69 6.48
C LEU A 148 6.05 8.85 6.15
N CYS A 149 6.13 9.17 4.86
CA CYS A 149 6.76 10.37 4.34
C CYS A 149 5.89 10.97 3.22
N THR A 150 6.31 12.13 2.71
CA THR A 150 5.68 12.78 1.55
C THR A 150 6.63 12.76 0.36
N GLY A 151 6.09 12.58 -0.83
CA GLY A 151 6.81 12.77 -2.09
C GLY A 151 5.95 13.44 -3.14
N TRP A 152 6.54 13.85 -4.25
CA TRP A 152 5.80 14.46 -5.37
C TRP A 152 6.45 14.16 -6.71
N LEU A 153 5.63 14.05 -7.76
CA LEU A 153 6.14 13.80 -9.11
C LEU A 153 6.94 15.00 -9.65
N GLY A 154 8.11 14.70 -10.19
CA GLY A 154 9.01 15.61 -10.89
C GLY A 154 8.83 15.51 -12.40
N GLY A 155 7.81 16.15 -12.95
CA GLY A 155 7.47 16.07 -14.37
C GLY A 155 6.65 14.84 -14.73
N SER A 156 6.70 14.41 -15.99
CA SER A 156 5.81 13.36 -16.54
C SER A 156 6.50 12.01 -16.80
N GLU A 157 7.76 11.87 -16.42
CA GLU A 157 8.59 10.68 -16.70
C GLU A 157 8.51 9.63 -15.58
N GLY A 158 7.72 9.88 -14.54
CA GLY A 158 7.61 9.00 -13.37
C GLY A 158 8.71 9.21 -12.33
N HIS A 159 9.47 10.30 -12.42
CA HIS A 159 10.38 10.70 -11.34
C HIS A 159 9.58 11.20 -10.13
N LEU A 160 10.00 10.80 -8.93
CA LEU A 160 9.41 11.24 -7.68
C LEU A 160 10.50 11.82 -6.78
N PHE A 161 10.25 13.01 -6.26
CA PHE A 161 11.11 13.67 -5.28
C PHE A 161 10.57 13.46 -3.88
N THR A 162 11.47 13.37 -2.91
CA THR A 162 11.19 13.29 -1.47
C THR A 162 12.42 13.77 -0.70
N ASN A 163 12.33 13.86 0.62
CA ASN A 163 13.45 14.22 1.45
C ASN A 163 14.43 13.05 1.61
N HIS A 164 15.73 13.34 1.65
CA HIS A 164 16.75 12.31 1.83
C HIS A 164 16.58 11.50 3.13
N HIS A 165 16.15 12.15 4.22
CA HIS A 165 15.92 11.45 5.50
C HIS A 165 14.79 10.41 5.44
N CYS A 166 13.94 10.44 4.41
CA CYS A 166 12.94 9.42 4.19
C CYS A 166 13.56 8.12 3.65
N PHE A 167 14.71 8.19 2.98
CA PHE A 167 15.38 7.05 2.35
C PHE A 167 16.85 7.01 2.74
N GLU A 168 17.15 6.26 3.80
CA GLU A 168 18.54 6.00 4.22
C GLU A 168 19.25 4.96 3.33
N GLN A 169 18.46 4.12 2.65
CA GLN A 169 18.95 3.04 1.78
C GLN A 169 18.16 3.02 0.47
N GLU A 170 18.85 2.72 -0.64
CA GLU A 170 18.26 2.69 -1.99
C GLU A 170 17.21 1.57 -2.15
N ASP A 171 17.41 0.44 -1.48
CA ASP A 171 16.53 -0.72 -1.58
C ASP A 171 15.15 -0.50 -0.92
N TRP A 172 15.01 0.52 -0.07
CA TRP A 172 13.71 0.91 0.49
C TRP A 172 12.74 1.40 -0.58
N ALA A 173 13.24 1.87 -1.73
CA ALA A 173 12.38 2.19 -2.88
C ALA A 173 11.59 0.95 -3.37
N LEU A 174 12.14 -0.26 -3.22
CA LEU A 174 11.50 -1.51 -3.63
C LEU A 174 10.38 -1.95 -2.66
N THR A 175 10.41 -1.46 -1.43
CA THR A 175 9.44 -1.78 -0.36
C THR A 175 8.56 -0.60 0.01
N THR A 176 8.57 0.47 -0.79
CA THR A 176 7.71 1.64 -0.59
C THR A 176 6.42 1.50 -1.38
N ASP A 177 5.29 1.79 -0.73
CA ASP A 177 4.03 2.05 -1.40
C ASP A 177 3.89 3.56 -1.65
N PHE A 178 3.57 3.91 -2.90
CA PHE A 178 3.37 5.29 -3.35
C PHE A 178 1.88 5.52 -3.57
N GLU A 179 1.25 6.29 -2.70
CA GLU A 179 -0.19 6.51 -2.69
C GLU A 179 -0.54 7.93 -3.13
N PHE A 180 -1.04 8.06 -4.35
CA PHE A 180 -1.61 9.31 -4.85
C PHE A 180 -3.07 9.44 -4.46
N ALA A 181 -3.56 10.67 -4.40
CA ALA A 181 -4.93 10.98 -3.97
C ALA A 181 -5.30 10.37 -2.59
N ALA A 182 -4.30 10.24 -1.71
CA ALA A 182 -4.47 9.85 -0.31
C ALA A 182 -5.02 11.03 0.51
N GLU A 183 -6.22 11.49 0.15
CA GLU A 183 -6.97 12.56 0.81
C GLU A 183 -8.29 12.04 1.36
N SER A 184 -8.92 12.83 2.23
CA SER A 184 -10.24 12.52 2.77
C SER A 184 -11.33 12.58 1.69
N SER A 185 -12.45 11.89 1.92
CA SER A 185 -13.60 11.92 0.99
C SER A 185 -14.26 13.29 0.90
N SER A 186 -14.24 14.06 1.98
CA SER A 186 -14.82 15.40 2.07
C SER A 186 -13.99 16.32 2.98
N CYS A 187 -14.29 17.62 2.93
CA CYS A 187 -13.66 18.62 3.79
C CYS A 187 -13.96 18.40 5.29
N SER A 188 -15.11 17.83 5.63
CA SER A 188 -15.52 17.57 7.02
C SER A 188 -14.92 16.29 7.60
N ASP A 189 -14.35 15.43 6.75
CA ASP A 189 -13.70 14.19 7.17
C ASP A 189 -12.26 14.50 7.60
N GLN A 190 -12.12 15.33 8.63
CA GLN A 190 -10.82 15.66 9.19
C GLN A 190 -10.28 14.47 9.98
N CYS A 191 -8.98 14.22 9.88
CA CYS A 191 -8.28 13.31 10.78
C CYS A 191 -7.93 14.07 12.08
N GLU A 192 -8.93 14.68 12.72
CA GLU A 192 -8.74 15.29 14.04
C GLU A 192 -8.65 14.15 15.07
N THR A 193 -7.53 14.11 15.80
CA THR A 193 -7.36 13.30 17.00
C THR A 193 -7.98 13.98 18.22
#